data_AF-A0A800J9R2-F1
#
_entry.id   AF-A0A800J9R2-F1
#
_cell.length_a   1.000
_cell.length_b   1.000
_cell.length_c   1.000
_cell.angle_alpha   90.00
_cell.angle_beta   90.00
_cell.angle_gamma   90.00
#
_symmetry.space_group_name_H-M   'P 1'
#
loop_
_entity.id
_entity.type
_entity.pdbx_description
1 polymer ?
#
loop_
_entity_poly.entity_id
_entity_poly.type
_entity_poly.pdbx_seq_one_letter_code
_entity_poly.pdbx_strand_id
1 'polypeptide(L)'
;SRLFAVLETMDNGKTIRETRDIDIPLVIRHFYHHAGWAQLLESEFPEHTAFGPVGQIIPWNFPLLMLSWKVAPALAAGNTVVLKPAEYTSLTALLFAEICSQVGLPPGVFNLVTGPGQTGSLMVNHPDLKKIAFTGSTDVGRLIREATADTDKKLTLELGGKSPFIIFEDADLDSAIEGLVDAIWFNQGQVCCAGSRLLVQESVAEKVIDRLKRRMAKLRVGDPLDKSMDMGAIIAPIQKERIQNLVDQGKKEGAAIWQWEGKLPQNAEKKGDGCYFPPTLFTNVSPASIIAQTEIFGPVLVSMTFRTPDEAVMLANNSAYGLAASVWSENINQALHVAPKLKAGVVWINCTNQFDASVGFGGYRESGYGREGGHEGMFEYLKPKESGISKNQIRISVAKVKASATTALSLDRTAKLYIGGKQARPDSGYSLNVVNADGSLAGEIGDGNRKDIRNAV
;
A
#
# COMPACT_ATOMS: atom_id res chain seq x y z
N SER A 1 -20.74 18.84 2.58
CA SER A 1 -20.68 17.39 2.83
C SER A 1 -21.57 16.58 1.89
N ARG A 2 -22.90 16.83 1.81
CA ARG A 2 -23.83 16.02 0.99
C ARG A 2 -23.50 15.99 -0.51
N LEU A 3 -23.12 17.13 -1.10
CA LEU A 3 -22.75 17.22 -2.52
C LEU A 3 -21.59 16.29 -2.87
N PHE A 4 -20.51 16.31 -2.08
CA PHE A 4 -19.38 15.40 -2.29
C PHE A 4 -19.77 13.93 -2.21
N ALA A 5 -20.60 13.55 -1.25
CA ALA A 5 -21.02 12.14 -1.12
C ALA A 5 -21.76 11.64 -2.36
N VAL A 6 -22.70 12.45 -2.89
CA VAL A 6 -23.43 12.11 -4.12
C VAL A 6 -22.50 12.07 -5.33
N LEU A 7 -21.63 13.07 -5.47
CA LEU A 7 -20.70 13.15 -6.60
C LEU A 7 -19.70 11.99 -6.60
N GLU A 8 -19.13 11.65 -5.43
CA GLU A 8 -18.24 10.50 -5.25
C GLU A 8 -18.96 9.19 -5.63
N THR A 9 -20.21 9.03 -5.20
CA THR A 9 -21.04 7.86 -5.52
C THR A 9 -21.28 7.74 -7.03
N MET A 10 -21.61 8.85 -7.69
CA MET A 10 -21.89 8.87 -9.13
C MET A 10 -20.64 8.60 -9.98
N ASP A 11 -19.48 9.09 -9.54
CA ASP A 11 -18.22 8.98 -10.27
C ASP A 11 -17.55 7.61 -10.06
N ASN A 12 -17.63 7.05 -8.84
CA ASN A 12 -16.94 5.80 -8.49
C ASN A 12 -17.82 4.54 -8.57
N GLY A 13 -19.12 4.63 -8.24
CA GLY A 13 -20.03 3.50 -8.19
C GLY A 13 -20.22 2.84 -6.81
N LYS A 14 -19.46 3.25 -5.79
CA LYS A 14 -19.70 2.87 -4.38
C LYS A 14 -21.00 3.43 -3.82
N THR A 15 -21.54 2.80 -2.77
CA THR A 15 -22.84 3.20 -2.21
C THR A 15 -22.81 4.58 -1.54
N ILE A 16 -23.93 5.30 -1.61
CA ILE A 16 -24.10 6.60 -0.95
C ILE A 16 -23.98 6.52 0.57
N ARG A 17 -24.24 5.34 1.13
CA ARG A 17 -24.08 5.08 2.57
C ARG A 17 -22.59 5.13 2.93
N GLU A 18 -21.76 4.41 2.17
CA GLU A 18 -20.31 4.41 2.35
C GLU A 18 -19.72 5.81 2.21
N THR A 19 -20.04 6.53 1.13
CA THR A 19 -19.47 7.87 0.92
C THR A 19 -19.87 8.84 2.01
N ARG A 20 -21.15 8.83 2.42
CA ARG A 20 -21.67 9.74 3.46
C ARG A 20 -21.14 9.41 4.85
N ASP A 21 -21.06 8.12 5.20
CA ASP A 21 -20.81 7.69 6.57
C ASP A 21 -19.32 7.43 6.85
N ILE A 22 -18.50 7.23 5.81
CA ILE A 22 -17.07 6.89 5.94
C ILE A 22 -16.19 7.88 5.17
N ASP A 23 -16.27 7.94 3.84
CA ASP A 23 -15.32 8.72 3.03
C ASP A 23 -15.30 10.21 3.42
N ILE A 24 -16.47 10.86 3.39
CA ILE A 24 -16.55 12.30 3.66
C ILE A 24 -16.18 12.66 5.12
N PRO A 25 -16.65 11.94 6.15
CA PRO A 25 -16.18 12.17 7.52
C PRO A 25 -14.67 12.03 7.69
N LEU A 26 -14.05 11.02 7.06
CA LEU A 26 -12.60 10.83 7.14
C LEU A 26 -11.82 11.91 6.39
N VAL A 27 -12.31 12.39 5.24
CA VAL A 27 -11.76 13.55 4.52
C VAL A 27 -11.73 14.78 5.42
N ILE A 28 -12.87 15.08 6.06
CA ILE A 28 -13.01 16.20 6.98
C ILE A 28 -12.03 16.05 8.15
N ARG A 29 -11.97 14.86 8.75
CA ARG A 29 -11.04 14.54 9.85
C ARG A 29 -9.58 14.74 9.46
N HIS A 30 -9.18 14.40 8.24
CA HIS A 30 -7.82 14.58 7.74
C HIS A 30 -7.41 16.04 7.67
N PHE A 31 -8.23 16.90 7.06
CA PHE A 31 -7.93 18.33 7.01
C PHE A 31 -7.93 18.98 8.39
N TYR A 32 -8.90 18.65 9.26
CA TYR A 32 -8.91 19.18 10.63
C TYR A 32 -7.69 18.75 11.44
N HIS A 33 -7.27 17.48 11.33
CA HIS A 33 -6.10 16.99 12.05
C HIS A 33 -4.82 17.68 11.60
N HIS A 34 -4.58 17.75 10.28
CA HIS A 34 -3.34 18.29 9.73
C HIS A 34 -3.26 19.81 9.83
N ALA A 35 -4.38 20.53 9.96
CA ALA A 35 -4.36 21.94 10.36
C ALA A 35 -3.65 22.15 11.70
N GLY A 36 -3.77 21.21 12.65
CA GLY A 36 -3.02 21.21 13.90
C GLY A 36 -1.51 21.04 13.69
N TRP A 37 -1.11 20.15 12.78
CA TRP A 37 0.31 20.00 12.42
C TRP A 37 0.89 21.24 11.77
N ALA A 38 0.13 21.94 10.92
CA ALA A 38 0.56 23.22 10.35
C ALA A 38 0.84 24.27 11.44
N GLN A 39 -0.05 24.34 12.43
CA GLN A 39 0.09 25.26 13.57
C GLN A 39 1.30 24.93 14.46
N LEU A 40 1.65 23.65 14.59
CA LEU A 40 2.71 23.15 15.49
C LEU A 40 4.01 22.83 14.75
N LEU A 41 4.10 23.14 13.45
CA LEU A 41 5.19 22.69 12.58
C LEU A 41 6.57 23.09 13.11
N GLU A 42 6.72 24.34 13.54
CA GLU A 42 7.99 24.88 14.04
C GLU A 42 8.42 24.28 15.38
N SER A 43 7.47 23.93 16.26
CA SER A 43 7.77 23.38 17.58
C SER A 43 8.03 21.88 17.56
N GLU A 44 7.27 21.13 16.75
CA GLU A 44 7.34 19.67 16.68
C GLU A 44 8.41 19.19 15.68
N PHE A 45 8.68 19.99 14.64
CA PHE A 45 9.67 19.67 13.61
C PHE A 45 10.73 20.78 13.43
N PRO A 46 11.40 21.25 14.50
CA PRO A 46 12.26 22.44 14.46
C PRO A 46 13.46 22.29 13.51
N GLU A 47 13.95 21.06 13.30
CA GLU A 47 15.08 20.77 12.42
C GLU A 47 14.68 20.40 10.99
N HIS A 48 13.41 20.56 10.63
CA HIS A 48 12.90 20.18 9.32
C HIS A 48 12.26 21.34 8.56
N THR A 49 12.17 21.19 7.25
CA THR A 49 11.53 22.14 6.33
C THR A 49 10.84 21.39 5.19
N ALA A 50 9.94 22.08 4.46
CA ALA A 50 9.25 21.53 3.31
C ALA A 50 10.22 21.07 2.21
N PHE A 51 9.78 20.10 1.39
CA PHE A 51 10.50 19.76 0.16
C PHE A 51 10.35 20.84 -0.93
N GLY A 52 9.18 21.48 -1.02
CA GLY A 52 8.80 22.41 -2.08
C GLY A 52 7.63 21.86 -2.91
N PRO A 53 7.67 21.93 -4.25
CA PRO A 53 6.61 21.35 -5.09
C PRO A 53 6.57 19.83 -5.05
N VAL A 54 5.37 19.27 -4.82
CA VAL A 54 5.13 17.82 -4.70
C VAL A 54 4.14 17.34 -5.75
N GLY A 55 4.50 16.27 -6.47
CA GLY A 55 3.61 15.56 -7.37
C GLY A 55 2.84 14.46 -6.64
N GLN A 56 1.52 14.44 -6.79
CA GLN A 56 0.65 13.48 -6.13
C GLN A 56 -0.24 12.78 -7.15
N ILE A 57 -0.27 11.46 -7.12
CA ILE A 57 -1.07 10.64 -8.04
C ILE A 57 -1.87 9.64 -7.20
N ILE A 58 -3.19 9.64 -7.37
CA ILE A 58 -4.12 8.87 -6.52
C ILE A 58 -4.98 7.90 -7.34
N PRO A 59 -5.44 6.78 -6.73
CA PRO A 59 -6.24 5.77 -7.38
C PRO A 59 -7.71 6.19 -7.44
N TRP A 60 -8.53 5.32 -8.04
CA TRP A 60 -9.94 5.56 -8.29
C TRP A 60 -10.88 5.07 -7.18
N ASN A 61 -10.41 4.27 -6.23
CA ASN A 61 -11.28 3.56 -5.30
C ASN A 61 -11.82 4.42 -4.14
N PHE A 62 -11.03 5.34 -3.62
CA PHE A 62 -11.49 6.36 -2.66
C PHE A 62 -11.00 7.75 -3.08
N PRO A 63 -11.53 8.31 -4.18
CA PRO A 63 -10.93 9.48 -4.84
C PRO A 63 -10.69 10.66 -3.91
N LEU A 64 -11.71 11.15 -3.21
CA LEU A 64 -11.59 12.31 -2.34
C LEU A 64 -10.84 12.00 -1.04
N LEU A 65 -10.99 10.79 -0.50
CA LEU A 65 -10.25 10.37 0.69
C LEU A 65 -8.75 10.28 0.40
N MET A 66 -8.34 9.67 -0.71
CA MET A 66 -6.94 9.58 -1.14
C MET A 66 -6.37 10.97 -1.46
N LEU A 67 -7.19 11.87 -2.03
CA LEU A 67 -6.83 13.28 -2.15
C LEU A 67 -6.51 13.87 -0.77
N SER A 68 -7.37 13.67 0.25
CA SER A 68 -7.15 14.23 1.57
C SER A 68 -5.90 13.68 2.27
N TRP A 69 -5.61 12.38 2.12
CA TRP A 69 -4.42 11.71 2.66
C TRP A 69 -3.12 12.30 2.11
N LYS A 70 -3.17 12.79 0.87
CA LYS A 70 -2.03 13.37 0.16
C LYS A 70 -1.92 14.88 0.41
N VAL A 71 -3.00 15.62 0.18
CA VAL A 71 -2.99 17.09 0.16
C VAL A 71 -2.87 17.66 1.58
N ALA A 72 -3.60 17.12 2.56
CA ALA A 72 -3.63 17.67 3.91
C ALA A 72 -2.24 17.72 4.58
N PRO A 73 -1.44 16.63 4.65
CA PRO A 73 -0.09 16.69 5.22
C PRO A 73 0.88 17.51 4.36
N ALA A 74 0.75 17.48 3.03
CA ALA A 74 1.61 18.26 2.14
C ALA A 74 1.50 19.77 2.41
N LEU A 75 0.27 20.28 2.46
CA LEU A 75 -0.01 21.68 2.77
C LEU A 75 0.39 22.03 4.21
N ALA A 76 0.10 21.15 5.17
CA ALA A 76 0.48 21.37 6.57
C ALA A 76 1.99 21.47 6.76
N ALA A 77 2.78 20.72 6.00
CA ALA A 77 4.24 20.78 6.01
C ALA A 77 4.81 21.99 5.24
N GLY A 78 3.97 22.81 4.60
CA GLY A 78 4.40 23.99 3.84
C GLY A 78 4.80 23.71 2.38
N ASN A 79 4.38 22.57 1.81
CA ASN A 79 4.62 22.24 0.41
C ASN A 79 3.53 22.81 -0.51
N THR A 80 3.85 22.96 -1.79
CA THR A 80 2.83 23.15 -2.85
C THR A 80 2.56 21.83 -3.56
N VAL A 81 1.35 21.67 -4.10
CA VAL A 81 0.88 20.38 -4.64
C VAL A 81 0.49 20.51 -6.10
N VAL A 82 0.91 19.53 -6.90
CA VAL A 82 0.32 19.19 -8.19
C VAL A 82 -0.28 17.79 -8.06
N LEU A 83 -1.61 17.69 -8.09
CA LEU A 83 -2.32 16.43 -7.93
C LEU A 83 -2.98 15.97 -9.22
N LYS A 84 -2.90 14.67 -9.51
CA LYS A 84 -3.63 13.99 -10.60
C LYS A 84 -4.53 12.90 -10.04
N PRO A 85 -5.86 13.03 -10.16
CA PRO A 85 -6.78 11.96 -9.83
C PRO A 85 -6.73 10.84 -10.88
N ALA A 86 -7.31 9.70 -10.55
CA ALA A 86 -7.51 8.63 -11.52
C ALA A 86 -8.46 9.07 -12.64
N GLU A 87 -8.24 8.53 -13.84
CA GLU A 87 -8.98 8.92 -15.05
C GLU A 87 -10.48 8.58 -14.97
N TYR A 88 -10.85 7.55 -14.21
CA TYR A 88 -12.24 7.15 -14.02
C TYR A 88 -12.99 7.96 -12.95
N THR A 89 -12.28 8.71 -12.10
CA THR A 89 -12.89 9.33 -10.91
C THR A 89 -12.28 10.71 -10.60
N SER A 90 -12.57 11.70 -11.45
CA SER A 90 -11.98 13.04 -11.35
C SER A 90 -12.91 14.10 -10.74
N LEU A 91 -14.20 13.83 -10.60
CA LEU A 91 -15.22 14.85 -10.34
C LEU A 91 -15.10 15.48 -8.95
N THR A 92 -14.87 14.70 -7.91
CA THR A 92 -14.73 15.24 -6.55
C THR A 92 -13.41 15.96 -6.33
N ALA A 93 -12.34 15.56 -7.03
CA ALA A 93 -11.10 16.33 -7.04
C ALA A 93 -11.28 17.70 -7.71
N LEU A 94 -12.03 17.77 -8.82
CA LEU A 94 -12.39 19.02 -9.48
C LEU A 94 -13.24 19.92 -8.58
N LEU A 95 -14.24 19.36 -7.89
CA LEU A 95 -15.05 20.10 -6.91
C LEU A 95 -14.20 20.59 -5.73
N PHE A 96 -13.22 19.81 -5.26
CA PHE A 96 -12.27 20.25 -4.23
C PHE A 96 -11.42 21.45 -4.70
N ALA A 97 -10.99 21.47 -5.97
CA ALA A 97 -10.26 22.60 -6.54
C ALA A 97 -11.11 23.88 -6.56
N GLU A 98 -12.40 23.77 -6.87
CA GLU A 98 -13.34 24.91 -6.80
C GLU A 98 -13.43 25.47 -5.37
N ILE A 99 -13.53 24.59 -4.36
CA ILE A 99 -13.55 25.00 -2.96
C ILE A 99 -12.24 25.70 -2.56
N CYS A 100 -11.08 25.20 -3.02
CA CYS A 100 -9.79 25.86 -2.75
C CYS A 100 -9.78 27.32 -3.22
N SER A 101 -10.38 27.59 -4.39
CA SER A 101 -10.55 28.96 -4.89
C SER A 101 -11.50 29.77 -4.01
N GLN A 102 -12.64 29.20 -3.60
CA GLN A 102 -13.63 29.89 -2.75
C GLN A 102 -13.12 30.25 -1.36
N VAL A 103 -12.27 29.41 -0.74
CA VAL A 103 -11.67 29.69 0.58
C VAL A 103 -10.48 30.63 0.50
N GLY A 104 -10.10 31.10 -0.70
CA GLY A 104 -8.99 32.02 -0.89
C GLY A 104 -7.62 31.38 -0.68
N LEU A 105 -7.46 30.08 -0.97
CA LEU A 105 -6.16 29.44 -0.95
C LEU A 105 -5.22 30.17 -1.93
N PRO A 106 -3.99 30.55 -1.52
CA PRO A 106 -3.12 31.35 -2.38
C PRO A 106 -2.88 30.69 -3.75
N PRO A 107 -2.90 31.45 -4.86
CA PRO A 107 -2.71 30.89 -6.20
C PRO A 107 -1.44 30.05 -6.31
N GLY A 108 -1.57 28.84 -6.86
CA GLY A 108 -0.47 27.91 -7.07
C GLY A 108 -0.11 27.01 -5.89
N VAL A 109 -0.70 27.20 -4.70
CA VAL A 109 -0.49 26.30 -3.55
C VAL A 109 -1.05 24.90 -3.81
N PHE A 110 -2.23 24.83 -4.43
CA PHE A 110 -2.83 23.58 -4.91
C PHE A 110 -3.11 23.70 -6.41
N ASN A 111 -2.70 22.69 -7.16
CA ASN A 111 -2.90 22.58 -8.60
C ASN A 111 -3.46 21.19 -8.90
N LEU A 112 -4.50 21.13 -9.73
CA LEU A 112 -5.11 19.88 -10.15
C LEU A 112 -4.96 19.72 -11.65
N VAL A 113 -4.47 18.56 -12.09
CA VAL A 113 -4.40 18.19 -13.51
C VAL A 113 -5.09 16.87 -13.75
N THR A 114 -5.94 16.78 -14.77
CA THR A 114 -6.63 15.55 -15.16
C THR A 114 -6.00 14.96 -16.41
N GLY A 115 -6.10 13.64 -16.58
CA GLY A 115 -5.62 12.95 -17.77
C GLY A 115 -5.31 11.48 -17.52
N PRO A 116 -4.87 10.73 -18.53
CA PRO A 116 -4.58 9.30 -18.40
C PRO A 116 -3.27 9.05 -17.63
N GLY A 117 -2.82 7.78 -17.61
CA GLY A 117 -1.54 7.40 -17.01
C GLY A 117 -0.33 8.17 -17.57
N GLN A 118 -0.36 8.56 -18.85
CA GLN A 118 0.69 9.37 -19.48
C GLN A 118 0.90 10.72 -18.77
N THR A 119 -0.17 11.39 -18.35
CA THR A 119 -0.09 12.64 -17.58
C THR A 119 0.62 12.41 -16.23
N GLY A 120 0.35 11.28 -15.57
CA GLY A 120 1.06 10.88 -14.37
C GLY A 120 2.55 10.66 -14.62
N SER A 121 2.91 10.01 -15.73
CA SER A 121 4.32 9.82 -16.12
C SER A 121 5.04 11.16 -16.37
N LEU A 122 4.38 12.12 -17.03
CA LEU A 122 4.94 13.46 -17.22
C LEU A 122 5.21 14.16 -15.88
N MET A 123 4.31 14.04 -14.91
CA MET A 123 4.53 14.58 -13.56
C MET A 123 5.71 13.90 -12.87
N VAL A 124 5.79 12.57 -12.89
CA VAL A 124 6.88 11.81 -12.25
C VAL A 124 8.25 12.24 -12.78
N ASN A 125 8.35 12.48 -14.09
CA ASN A 125 9.59 12.88 -14.76
C ASN A 125 9.87 14.39 -14.70
N HIS A 126 8.97 15.21 -14.14
CA HIS A 126 9.14 16.66 -14.14
C HIS A 126 10.32 17.08 -13.25
N PRO A 127 11.29 17.87 -13.74
CA PRO A 127 12.51 18.18 -13.00
C PRO A 127 12.26 19.00 -11.72
N ASP A 128 11.24 19.86 -11.73
CA ASP A 128 10.98 20.78 -10.62
C ASP A 128 10.23 20.17 -9.44
N LEU A 129 9.57 19.02 -9.62
CA LEU A 129 8.93 18.32 -8.51
C LEU A 129 10.02 17.69 -7.63
N LYS A 130 9.95 17.97 -6.34
CA LYS A 130 10.94 17.53 -5.33
C LYS A 130 10.53 16.24 -4.61
N LYS A 131 9.25 15.88 -4.71
CA LYS A 131 8.69 14.65 -4.16
C LYS A 131 7.61 14.11 -5.08
N ILE A 132 7.51 12.79 -5.15
CA ILE A 132 6.38 12.07 -5.71
C ILE A 132 5.73 11.23 -4.60
N ALA A 133 4.40 11.34 -4.47
CA ALA A 133 3.60 10.46 -3.64
C ALA A 133 2.55 9.77 -4.51
N PHE A 134 2.61 8.44 -4.56
CA PHE A 134 1.75 7.63 -5.42
C PHE A 134 0.99 6.59 -4.61
N THR A 135 -0.30 6.46 -4.88
CA THR A 135 -1.10 5.30 -4.47
C THR A 135 -1.68 4.61 -5.69
N GLY A 136 -1.53 3.29 -5.79
CA GLY A 136 -2.03 2.53 -6.94
C GLY A 136 -1.46 1.12 -7.03
N SER A 137 -1.35 0.57 -8.25
CA SER A 137 -0.87 -0.80 -8.42
C SER A 137 0.64 -0.93 -8.20
N THR A 138 1.06 -2.10 -7.73
CA THR A 138 2.49 -2.40 -7.50
C THR A 138 3.33 -2.26 -8.77
N ASP A 139 2.80 -2.69 -9.92
CA ASP A 139 3.53 -2.60 -11.20
C ASP A 139 3.80 -1.16 -11.61
N VAL A 140 2.83 -0.26 -11.44
CA VAL A 140 3.04 1.17 -11.69
C VAL A 140 4.01 1.77 -10.66
N GLY A 141 3.92 1.34 -9.40
CA GLY A 141 4.90 1.72 -8.36
C GLY A 141 6.35 1.37 -8.73
N ARG A 142 6.58 0.19 -9.33
CA ARG A 142 7.91 -0.22 -9.84
C ARG A 142 8.38 0.73 -10.95
N LEU A 143 7.52 1.02 -11.93
CA LEU A 143 7.85 1.96 -13.02
C LEU A 143 8.19 3.36 -12.50
N ILE A 144 7.47 3.85 -11.49
CA ILE A 144 7.75 5.15 -10.85
C ILE A 144 9.11 5.11 -10.14
N ARG A 145 9.41 4.02 -9.42
CA ARG A 145 10.70 3.85 -8.75
C ARG A 145 11.87 3.85 -9.73
N GLU A 146 11.71 3.20 -10.89
CA GLU A 146 12.70 3.20 -11.97
C GLU A 146 12.88 4.60 -12.54
N ALA A 147 11.78 5.28 -12.90
CA ALA A 147 11.82 6.62 -13.50
C ALA A 147 12.42 7.70 -12.57
N THR A 148 12.39 7.48 -11.25
CA THR A 148 12.91 8.44 -10.25
C THR A 148 14.29 8.08 -9.72
N ALA A 149 14.88 6.95 -10.13
CA ALA A 149 16.09 6.39 -9.53
C ALA A 149 17.32 7.32 -9.62
N ASP A 150 17.44 8.08 -10.72
CA ASP A 150 18.56 9.00 -10.98
C ASP A 150 18.26 10.45 -10.54
N THR A 151 17.31 10.63 -9.61
CA THR A 151 16.90 11.96 -9.13
C THR A 151 16.97 12.05 -7.61
N ASP A 152 17.07 13.28 -7.09
CA ASP A 152 17.00 13.55 -5.64
C ASP A 152 15.56 13.63 -5.10
N LYS A 153 14.56 13.13 -5.86
CA LYS A 153 13.15 13.18 -5.45
C LYS A 153 12.91 12.26 -4.25
N LYS A 154 12.22 12.76 -3.22
CA LYS A 154 11.62 11.89 -2.21
C LYS A 154 10.47 11.11 -2.85
N LEU A 155 10.36 9.82 -2.54
CA LEU A 155 9.32 8.96 -3.07
C LEU A 155 8.59 8.24 -1.93
N THR A 156 7.26 8.26 -1.99
CA THR A 156 6.36 7.47 -1.13
C THR A 156 5.43 6.67 -2.02
N LEU A 157 5.31 5.37 -1.76
CA LEU A 157 4.50 4.45 -2.54
C LEU A 157 3.56 3.69 -1.61
N GLU A 158 2.25 3.81 -1.85
CA GLU A 158 1.22 2.99 -1.22
C GLU A 158 0.60 2.08 -2.29
N LEU A 159 0.91 0.78 -2.23
CA LEU A 159 0.63 -0.15 -3.32
C LEU A 159 -0.40 -1.22 -2.92
N GLY A 160 -0.54 -2.26 -3.74
CA GLY A 160 -1.54 -3.31 -3.55
C GLY A 160 -1.37 -4.12 -2.26
N GLY A 161 -2.42 -4.85 -1.91
CA GLY A 161 -2.45 -5.69 -0.72
C GLY A 161 -3.21 -7.00 -0.93
N LYS A 162 -2.89 -7.99 -0.08
CA LYS A 162 -3.67 -9.22 0.08
C LYS A 162 -3.86 -9.50 1.56
N SER A 163 -4.46 -8.53 2.24
CA SER A 163 -4.53 -8.49 3.71
C SER A 163 -5.16 -9.75 4.29
N PRO A 164 -4.47 -10.48 5.18
CA PRO A 164 -5.03 -11.62 5.86
C PRO A 164 -6.06 -11.18 6.91
N PHE A 165 -7.14 -11.94 6.99
CA PHE A 165 -8.17 -11.82 8.02
C PHE A 165 -8.20 -13.13 8.81
N ILE A 166 -7.66 -13.12 10.03
CA ILE A 166 -7.38 -14.32 10.82
C ILE A 166 -8.47 -14.48 11.89
N ILE A 167 -9.19 -15.61 11.87
CA ILE A 167 -10.21 -15.94 12.87
C ILE A 167 -9.76 -17.20 13.62
N PHE A 168 -9.51 -17.04 14.92
CA PHE A 168 -9.26 -18.14 15.84
C PHE A 168 -10.56 -18.76 16.36
N GLU A 169 -10.46 -19.96 16.94
CA GLU A 169 -11.59 -20.72 17.45
C GLU A 169 -12.31 -20.07 18.63
N ASP A 170 -11.60 -19.20 19.36
CA ASP A 170 -12.09 -18.46 20.51
C ASP A 170 -12.55 -17.04 20.15
N ALA A 171 -12.60 -16.69 18.87
CA ALA A 171 -13.12 -15.40 18.43
C ALA A 171 -14.63 -15.27 18.64
N ASP A 172 -15.11 -14.04 18.87
CA ASP A 172 -16.52 -13.72 18.62
C ASP A 172 -16.82 -13.87 17.13
N LEU A 173 -17.39 -15.03 16.77
CA LEU A 173 -17.65 -15.38 15.38
C LEU A 173 -18.69 -14.48 14.72
N ASP A 174 -19.67 -13.96 15.46
CA ASP A 174 -20.70 -13.12 14.86
C ASP A 174 -20.13 -11.74 14.53
N SER A 175 -19.35 -11.15 15.45
CA SER A 175 -18.63 -9.91 15.19
C SER A 175 -17.57 -10.06 14.10
N ALA A 176 -16.82 -11.17 14.08
CA ALA A 176 -15.82 -11.43 13.05
C ALA A 176 -16.44 -11.58 11.65
N ILE A 177 -17.64 -12.17 11.54
CA ILE A 177 -18.35 -12.32 10.26
C ILE A 177 -18.87 -10.97 9.76
N GLU A 178 -19.50 -10.15 10.61
CA GLU A 178 -19.93 -8.80 10.18
C GLU A 178 -18.71 -7.94 9.80
N GLY A 179 -17.63 -7.99 10.60
CA GLY A 179 -16.37 -7.32 10.29
C GLY A 179 -15.78 -7.79 8.95
N LEU A 180 -15.80 -9.09 8.66
CA LEU A 180 -15.32 -9.63 7.37
C LEU A 180 -16.19 -9.18 6.20
N VAL A 181 -17.50 -9.10 6.41
CA VAL A 181 -18.44 -8.65 5.37
C VAL A 181 -18.16 -7.18 5.03
N ASP A 182 -17.99 -6.35 6.06
CA ASP A 182 -17.59 -4.95 5.93
C ASP A 182 -16.12 -4.79 5.48
N ALA A 183 -15.28 -5.82 5.57
CA ALA A 183 -13.91 -5.78 5.06
C ALA A 183 -13.81 -6.03 3.56
N ILE A 184 -14.80 -6.71 2.96
CA ILE A 184 -14.72 -7.19 1.58
C ILE A 184 -15.81 -6.67 0.68
N TRP A 185 -17.06 -6.60 1.12
CA TRP A 185 -18.12 -6.09 0.26
C TRP A 185 -18.29 -4.58 0.38
N PHE A 186 -17.67 -3.97 1.40
CA PHE A 186 -17.34 -2.54 1.42
C PHE A 186 -16.55 -2.16 0.17
N ASN A 187 -16.97 -1.09 -0.50
CA ASN A 187 -16.48 -0.65 -1.80
C ASN A 187 -16.29 -1.78 -2.83
N GLN A 188 -17.13 -2.81 -2.79
CA GLN A 188 -17.06 -3.97 -3.69
C GLN A 188 -15.67 -4.65 -3.67
N GLY A 189 -14.95 -4.60 -2.54
CA GLY A 189 -13.61 -5.21 -2.39
C GLY A 189 -12.51 -4.45 -3.12
N GLN A 190 -12.82 -3.26 -3.64
CA GLN A 190 -11.88 -2.34 -4.29
C GLN A 190 -11.13 -1.54 -3.22
N VAL A 191 -10.58 -2.21 -2.22
CA VAL A 191 -9.94 -1.59 -1.04
C VAL A 191 -8.55 -2.18 -0.89
N CYS A 192 -7.53 -1.34 -0.76
CA CYS A 192 -6.13 -1.81 -0.65
C CYS A 192 -5.93 -2.72 0.56
N CYS A 193 -6.64 -2.49 1.66
CA CYS A 193 -6.58 -3.27 2.89
C CYS A 193 -7.68 -4.33 3.02
N ALA A 194 -8.46 -4.62 1.97
CA ALA A 194 -9.60 -5.53 2.04
C ALA A 194 -9.23 -6.87 2.69
N GLY A 195 -10.10 -7.42 3.54
CA GLY A 195 -9.94 -8.71 4.23
C GLY A 195 -10.04 -9.92 3.29
N SER A 196 -9.36 -9.86 2.14
CA SER A 196 -9.63 -10.68 0.95
C SER A 196 -9.07 -12.08 1.02
N ARG A 197 -8.34 -12.37 2.11
CA ARG A 197 -7.78 -13.67 2.40
C ARG A 197 -8.13 -14.07 3.83
N LEU A 198 -9.27 -14.76 3.97
CA LEU A 198 -9.72 -15.34 5.23
C LEU A 198 -8.84 -16.55 5.58
N LEU A 199 -8.25 -16.50 6.76
CA LEU A 199 -7.58 -17.62 7.43
C LEU A 199 -8.45 -17.97 8.65
N VAL A 200 -9.02 -19.16 8.68
CA VAL A 200 -9.93 -19.58 9.77
C VAL A 200 -9.40 -20.85 10.44
N GLN A 201 -9.47 -20.93 11.77
CA GLN A 201 -9.02 -22.13 12.48
C GLN A 201 -9.92 -23.34 12.15
N GLU A 202 -9.32 -24.51 11.90
CA GLU A 202 -10.02 -25.71 11.40
C GLU A 202 -11.24 -26.10 12.26
N SER A 203 -11.16 -25.95 13.59
CA SER A 203 -12.23 -26.31 14.54
C SER A 203 -13.52 -25.48 14.40
N VAL A 204 -13.44 -24.28 13.82
CA VAL A 204 -14.60 -23.38 13.59
C VAL A 204 -14.87 -23.09 12.12
N ALA A 205 -14.03 -23.60 11.20
CA ALA A 205 -14.08 -23.30 9.78
C ALA A 205 -15.47 -23.51 9.16
N GLU A 206 -16.06 -24.69 9.35
CA GLU A 206 -17.37 -25.03 8.79
C GLU A 206 -18.47 -24.08 9.28
N LYS A 207 -18.47 -23.78 10.58
CA LYS A 207 -19.44 -22.86 11.21
C LYS A 207 -19.30 -21.44 10.65
N VAL A 208 -18.07 -20.95 10.50
CA VAL A 208 -17.79 -19.63 9.95
C VAL A 208 -18.24 -19.55 8.48
N ILE A 209 -17.88 -20.54 7.66
CA ILE A 209 -18.24 -20.55 6.24
C ILE A 209 -19.76 -20.64 6.04
N ASP A 210 -20.48 -21.45 6.80
CA ASP A 210 -21.95 -21.53 6.71
C ASP A 210 -22.64 -20.20 7.11
N ARG A 211 -22.25 -19.64 8.27
CA ARG A 211 -22.79 -18.35 8.72
C ARG A 211 -22.46 -17.22 7.74
N LEU A 212 -21.24 -17.21 7.21
CA LEU A 212 -20.79 -16.23 6.21
C LEU A 212 -21.63 -16.33 4.93
N LYS A 213 -21.86 -17.52 4.38
CA LYS A 213 -22.74 -17.71 3.21
C LYS A 213 -24.15 -17.18 3.47
N ARG A 214 -24.73 -17.48 4.64
CA ARG A 214 -26.05 -16.97 5.06
C ARG A 214 -26.07 -15.44 5.16
N ARG A 215 -24.99 -14.83 5.62
CA ARG A 215 -24.87 -13.37 5.72
C ARG A 215 -24.66 -12.70 4.36
N MET A 216 -23.83 -13.30 3.51
CA MET A 216 -23.59 -12.85 2.13
C MET A 216 -24.87 -12.92 1.29
N ALA A 217 -25.70 -13.95 1.48
CA ALA A 217 -26.99 -14.10 0.80
C ALA A 217 -27.94 -12.91 1.02
N LYS A 218 -27.80 -12.18 2.14
CA LYS A 218 -28.62 -11.02 2.50
C LYS A 218 -28.11 -9.69 1.95
N LEU A 219 -26.93 -9.66 1.31
CA LEU A 219 -26.39 -8.42 0.73
C LEU A 219 -27.29 -7.93 -0.41
N ARG A 220 -27.56 -6.63 -0.40
CA ARG A 220 -28.33 -5.94 -1.44
C ARG A 220 -27.38 -5.31 -2.45
N VAL A 221 -27.41 -5.77 -3.69
CA VAL A 221 -26.62 -5.24 -4.79
C VAL A 221 -27.54 -4.42 -5.69
N GLY A 222 -27.23 -3.15 -5.91
CA GLY A 222 -28.18 -2.26 -6.57
C GLY A 222 -27.64 -0.89 -6.94
N ASP A 223 -28.57 0.01 -7.26
CA ASP A 223 -28.28 1.42 -7.52
C ASP A 223 -27.51 2.01 -6.34
N PRO A 224 -26.27 2.50 -6.55
CA PRO A 224 -25.45 2.99 -5.46
C PRO A 224 -26.02 4.27 -4.79
N LEU A 225 -26.94 4.99 -5.43
CA LEU A 225 -27.62 6.15 -4.82
C LEU A 225 -28.79 5.75 -3.90
N ASP A 226 -29.24 4.50 -3.96
CA ASP A 226 -30.19 3.96 -3.00
C ASP A 226 -29.46 3.64 -1.68
N LYS A 227 -29.85 4.35 -0.62
CA LYS A 227 -29.28 4.21 0.74
C LYS A 227 -29.43 2.82 1.33
N SER A 228 -30.36 2.03 0.81
CA SER A 228 -30.61 0.65 1.20
C SER A 228 -29.68 -0.35 0.52
N MET A 229 -28.84 0.04 -0.45
CA MET A 229 -27.92 -0.90 -1.08
C MET A 229 -26.67 -1.11 -0.24
N ASP A 230 -26.19 -2.36 -0.20
CA ASP A 230 -24.95 -2.73 0.48
C ASP A 230 -23.76 -2.73 -0.48
N MET A 231 -24.03 -2.97 -1.76
CA MET A 231 -23.00 -3.05 -2.78
C MET A 231 -23.43 -2.35 -4.06
N GLY A 232 -22.55 -1.50 -4.59
CA GLY A 232 -22.75 -0.74 -5.83
C GLY A 232 -22.08 -1.38 -7.03
N ALA A 233 -21.66 -0.54 -7.98
CA ALA A 233 -21.03 -0.96 -9.22
C ALA A 233 -19.50 -1.03 -9.09
N ILE A 234 -18.88 -1.98 -9.79
CA ILE A 234 -17.46 -1.99 -10.11
C ILE A 234 -17.15 -0.77 -10.99
N ILE A 235 -16.01 -0.12 -10.72
CA ILE A 235 -15.65 1.17 -11.31
C ILE A 235 -15.72 1.21 -12.84
N ALA A 236 -15.32 0.13 -13.52
CA ALA A 236 -15.17 0.10 -14.96
C ALA A 236 -15.31 -1.32 -15.53
N PRO A 237 -15.72 -1.47 -16.80
CA PRO A 237 -15.79 -2.77 -17.47
C PRO A 237 -14.48 -3.55 -17.44
N ILE A 238 -13.34 -2.87 -17.63
CA ILE A 238 -12.02 -3.50 -17.59
C ILE A 238 -11.68 -4.09 -16.22
N GLN A 239 -12.14 -3.46 -15.14
CA GLN A 239 -11.97 -3.98 -13.79
C GLN A 239 -12.90 -5.18 -13.56
N LYS A 240 -14.14 -5.13 -14.04
CA LYS A 240 -15.08 -6.26 -14.01
C LYS A 240 -14.52 -7.48 -14.75
N GLU A 241 -13.97 -7.28 -15.95
CA GLU A 241 -13.31 -8.33 -16.73
C GLU A 241 -12.10 -8.91 -16.00
N ARG A 242 -11.27 -8.05 -15.41
CA ARG A 242 -10.13 -8.48 -14.60
C ARG A 242 -10.54 -9.38 -13.43
N ILE A 243 -11.61 -9.02 -12.71
CA ILE A 243 -12.16 -9.82 -11.61
C ILE A 243 -12.66 -11.16 -12.14
N GLN A 244 -13.42 -11.15 -13.23
CA GLN A 244 -13.95 -12.37 -13.86
C GLN A 244 -12.83 -13.33 -14.27
N ASN A 245 -11.76 -12.84 -14.89
CA ASN A 245 -10.61 -13.65 -15.31
C ASN A 245 -9.94 -14.36 -14.11
N LEU A 246 -9.80 -13.67 -12.97
CA LEU A 246 -9.25 -14.29 -11.76
C LEU A 246 -10.20 -15.30 -11.12
N VAL A 247 -11.51 -15.02 -11.13
CA VAL A 247 -12.53 -15.97 -10.66
C VAL A 247 -12.50 -17.25 -11.50
N ASP A 248 -12.43 -17.13 -12.83
CA ASP A 248 -12.38 -18.29 -13.71
C ASP A 248 -11.07 -19.08 -13.55
N GLN A 249 -9.95 -18.40 -13.29
CA GLN A 249 -8.70 -19.06 -12.98
C GLN A 249 -8.76 -19.81 -11.63
N GLY A 250 -9.35 -19.23 -10.59
CA GLY A 250 -9.58 -19.90 -9.31
C GLY A 250 -10.42 -21.17 -9.44
N LYS A 251 -11.46 -21.15 -10.27
CA LYS A 251 -12.27 -22.35 -10.60
C LYS A 251 -11.42 -23.42 -11.30
N LYS A 252 -10.60 -23.03 -12.28
CA LYS A 252 -9.70 -23.96 -13.02
C LYS A 252 -8.66 -24.62 -12.11
N GLU A 253 -8.22 -23.92 -11.07
CA GLU A 253 -7.28 -24.43 -10.06
C GLU A 253 -7.95 -25.34 -9.00
N GLY A 254 -9.26 -25.59 -9.12
CA GLY A 254 -9.99 -26.55 -8.28
C GLY A 254 -10.59 -25.96 -7.01
N ALA A 255 -10.58 -24.63 -6.83
CA ALA A 255 -11.22 -23.99 -5.69
C ALA A 255 -12.76 -24.10 -5.79
N ALA A 256 -13.41 -24.37 -4.66
CA ALA A 256 -14.87 -24.45 -4.59
C ALA A 256 -15.46 -23.05 -4.47
N ILE A 257 -16.36 -22.69 -5.38
CA ILE A 257 -16.96 -21.36 -5.45
C ILE A 257 -18.39 -21.37 -4.90
N TRP A 258 -18.71 -20.34 -4.14
CA TRP A 258 -20.07 -19.94 -3.81
C TRP A 258 -20.28 -18.50 -4.31
N GLN A 259 -21.37 -18.26 -5.02
CA GLN A 259 -21.73 -16.92 -5.50
C GLN A 259 -23.14 -16.58 -5.05
N TRP A 260 -23.35 -15.31 -4.74
CA TRP A 260 -24.66 -14.76 -4.45
C TRP A 260 -25.62 -14.95 -5.63
N GLU A 261 -26.80 -15.49 -5.34
CA GLU A 261 -27.82 -15.88 -6.34
C GLU A 261 -28.86 -14.78 -6.61
N GLY A 262 -28.69 -13.60 -6.02
CA GLY A 262 -29.62 -12.50 -6.26
C GLY A 262 -29.51 -11.92 -7.66
N LYS A 263 -30.51 -11.12 -8.04
CA LYS A 263 -30.57 -10.51 -9.38
C LYS A 263 -29.67 -9.28 -9.42
N LEU A 264 -28.62 -9.33 -10.25
CA LEU A 264 -27.81 -8.15 -10.54
C LEU A 264 -28.63 -7.10 -11.30
N PRO A 265 -28.43 -5.80 -11.03
CA PRO A 265 -29.12 -4.75 -11.77
C PRO A 265 -28.78 -4.79 -13.26
N GLN A 266 -29.81 -4.64 -14.08
CA GLN A 266 -29.69 -4.52 -15.53
C GLN A 266 -29.92 -3.06 -15.92
N ASN A 267 -29.15 -2.57 -16.89
CA ASN A 267 -29.42 -1.25 -17.44
C ASN A 267 -30.54 -1.38 -18.49
N ALA A 268 -31.74 -0.91 -18.17
CA ALA A 268 -32.88 -0.99 -19.08
C ALA A 268 -32.72 -0.10 -20.33
N GLU A 269 -31.91 0.96 -20.24
CA GLU A 269 -31.74 1.96 -21.30
C GLU A 269 -30.55 1.65 -22.22
N LYS A 270 -29.49 1.04 -21.69
CA LYS A 270 -28.33 0.59 -22.48
C LYS A 270 -28.34 -0.93 -22.53
N LYS A 271 -28.54 -1.53 -23.71
CA LYS A 271 -28.48 -2.99 -23.94
C LYS A 271 -27.19 -3.57 -23.34
N GLY A 272 -27.27 -4.12 -22.13
CA GLY A 272 -26.14 -4.73 -21.43
C GLY A 272 -26.35 -4.79 -19.91
N ASP A 273 -25.62 -5.69 -19.26
CA ASP A 273 -25.53 -5.71 -17.81
C ASP A 273 -24.74 -4.49 -17.34
N GLY A 274 -25.16 -3.84 -16.25
CA GLY A 274 -24.34 -2.80 -15.62
C GLY A 274 -22.99 -3.35 -15.15
N CYS A 275 -22.13 -2.48 -14.63
CA CYS A 275 -20.85 -2.90 -14.05
C CYS A 275 -21.02 -3.53 -12.65
N TYR A 276 -21.97 -4.44 -12.47
CA TYR A 276 -22.17 -5.17 -11.21
C TYR A 276 -21.48 -6.54 -11.25
N PHE A 277 -21.01 -7.00 -10.10
CA PHE A 277 -20.38 -8.31 -9.91
C PHE A 277 -20.95 -8.97 -8.64
N PRO A 278 -21.28 -10.27 -8.62
CA PRO A 278 -21.90 -10.88 -7.44
C PRO A 278 -20.88 -11.08 -6.29
N PRO A 279 -21.29 -10.88 -5.02
CA PRO A 279 -20.51 -11.33 -3.87
C PRO A 279 -20.06 -12.79 -4.04
N THR A 280 -18.75 -13.03 -3.94
CA THR A 280 -18.16 -14.33 -4.28
C THR A 280 -17.24 -14.81 -3.16
N LEU A 281 -17.36 -16.09 -2.80
CA LEU A 281 -16.52 -16.77 -1.81
C LEU A 281 -15.88 -18.00 -2.45
N PHE A 282 -14.56 -18.09 -2.38
CA PHE A 282 -13.83 -19.31 -2.65
C PHE A 282 -13.46 -20.03 -1.35
N THR A 283 -13.66 -21.34 -1.35
CA THR A 283 -13.31 -22.28 -0.27
C THR A 283 -12.38 -23.35 -0.82
N ASN A 284 -11.70 -24.07 0.08
CA ASN A 284 -10.70 -25.08 -0.27
C ASN A 284 -9.59 -24.54 -1.19
N VAL A 285 -9.17 -23.30 -0.95
CA VAL A 285 -8.13 -22.65 -1.76
C VAL A 285 -6.75 -23.13 -1.30
N SER A 286 -5.91 -23.57 -2.23
CA SER A 286 -4.51 -23.87 -1.93
C SER A 286 -3.73 -22.58 -1.66
N PRO A 287 -2.80 -22.53 -0.69
CA PRO A 287 -1.92 -21.38 -0.50
C PRO A 287 -1.11 -21.00 -1.74
N ALA A 288 -0.86 -21.94 -2.65
CA ALA A 288 -0.15 -21.69 -3.91
C ALA A 288 -1.05 -21.18 -5.06
N SER A 289 -2.37 -21.14 -4.86
CA SER A 289 -3.33 -20.69 -5.87
C SER A 289 -3.15 -19.21 -6.20
N ILE A 290 -3.37 -18.83 -7.47
CA ILE A 290 -3.23 -17.44 -7.89
C ILE A 290 -4.19 -16.52 -7.12
N ILE A 291 -5.40 -16.99 -6.80
CA ILE A 291 -6.40 -16.19 -6.08
C ILE A 291 -6.04 -16.03 -4.60
N ALA A 292 -5.13 -16.85 -4.06
CA ALA A 292 -4.56 -16.68 -2.71
C ALA A 292 -3.39 -15.70 -2.67
N GLN A 293 -2.63 -15.59 -3.76
CA GLN A 293 -1.39 -14.80 -3.83
C GLN A 293 -1.59 -13.41 -4.46
N THR A 294 -2.45 -13.30 -5.45
CA THR A 294 -2.67 -12.09 -6.24
C THR A 294 -3.86 -11.30 -5.73
N GLU A 295 -3.72 -9.98 -5.68
CA GLU A 295 -4.81 -9.05 -5.40
C GLU A 295 -5.91 -9.19 -6.47
N ILE A 296 -7.16 -9.40 -6.04
CA ILE A 296 -8.31 -9.51 -6.96
C ILE A 296 -8.93 -8.13 -7.20
N PHE A 297 -8.99 -7.31 -6.14
CA PHE A 297 -9.55 -5.96 -6.15
C PHE A 297 -10.99 -5.90 -6.66
N GLY A 298 -11.82 -6.76 -6.06
CA GLY A 298 -13.23 -6.97 -6.38
C GLY A 298 -13.91 -7.73 -5.23
N PRO A 299 -15.24 -7.98 -5.31
CA PRO A 299 -16.04 -8.47 -4.18
C PRO A 299 -15.89 -10.00 -4.01
N VAL A 300 -14.64 -10.46 -3.94
CA VAL A 300 -14.22 -11.85 -3.93
C VAL A 300 -13.36 -12.12 -2.71
N LEU A 301 -13.83 -13.02 -1.86
CA LEU A 301 -13.10 -13.54 -0.71
C LEU A 301 -12.52 -14.91 -1.02
N VAL A 302 -11.26 -15.15 -0.62
CA VAL A 302 -10.69 -16.49 -0.60
C VAL A 302 -10.53 -16.96 0.84
N SER A 303 -10.82 -18.23 1.10
CA SER A 303 -10.70 -18.83 2.43
C SER A 303 -9.77 -20.02 2.44
N MET A 304 -8.96 -20.08 3.49
CA MET A 304 -8.05 -21.17 3.82
C MET A 304 -8.17 -21.47 5.31
N THR A 305 -7.81 -22.68 5.71
CA THR A 305 -7.78 -23.08 7.12
C THR A 305 -6.36 -23.08 7.68
N PHE A 306 -6.25 -23.06 9.00
CA PHE A 306 -5.03 -23.33 9.73
C PHE A 306 -5.34 -24.12 11.01
N ARG A 307 -4.36 -24.83 11.55
CA ARG A 307 -4.46 -25.62 12.79
C ARG A 307 -3.90 -24.89 14.00
N THR A 308 -2.79 -24.19 13.81
CA THR A 308 -2.03 -23.57 14.91
C THR A 308 -1.80 -22.07 14.67
N PRO A 309 -1.59 -21.27 15.72
CA PRO A 309 -1.26 -19.85 15.56
C PRO A 309 -0.01 -19.60 14.70
N ASP A 310 1.02 -20.45 14.80
CA ASP A 310 2.23 -20.30 13.99
C ASP A 310 1.99 -20.62 12.51
N GLU A 311 1.11 -21.59 12.21
CA GLU A 311 0.66 -21.84 10.84
C GLU A 311 -0.15 -20.65 10.29
N ALA A 312 -1.03 -20.04 11.10
CA ALA A 312 -1.75 -18.84 10.71
C ALA A 312 -0.79 -17.71 10.34
N VAL A 313 0.26 -17.48 11.15
CA VAL A 313 1.31 -16.50 10.87
C VAL A 313 2.08 -16.84 9.59
N MET A 314 2.44 -18.11 9.39
CA MET A 314 3.13 -18.57 8.18
C MET A 314 2.30 -18.29 6.93
N LEU A 315 1.02 -18.68 6.92
CA LEU A 315 0.10 -18.44 5.81
C LEU A 315 -0.14 -16.95 5.59
N ALA A 316 -0.32 -16.19 6.67
CA ALA A 316 -0.51 -14.75 6.63
C ALA A 316 0.71 -14.02 6.04
N ASN A 317 1.92 -14.48 6.33
CA ASN A 317 3.15 -13.89 5.80
C ASN A 317 3.57 -14.45 4.44
N ASN A 318 2.92 -15.51 3.94
CA ASN A 318 3.15 -16.08 2.61
C ASN A 318 2.42 -15.25 1.54
N SER A 319 2.93 -14.04 1.31
CA SER A 319 2.52 -13.10 0.27
C SER A 319 3.66 -12.13 -0.03
N ALA A 320 3.76 -11.65 -1.27
CA ALA A 320 4.68 -10.56 -1.61
C ALA A 320 4.29 -9.23 -0.95
N TYR A 321 3.02 -9.09 -0.55
CA TYR A 321 2.46 -7.90 0.07
C TYR A 321 2.66 -7.85 1.59
N GLY A 322 2.36 -6.69 2.18
CA GLY A 322 2.44 -6.45 3.62
C GLY A 322 1.77 -5.15 4.05
N LEU A 323 0.51 -4.93 3.65
CA LEU A 323 -0.19 -3.67 3.92
C LEU A 323 -0.93 -3.66 5.25
N ALA A 324 -1.98 -4.46 5.38
CA ALA A 324 -2.79 -4.55 6.59
C ALA A 324 -3.06 -6.02 6.97
N ALA A 325 -3.49 -6.26 8.21
CA ALA A 325 -3.98 -7.54 8.67
C ALA A 325 -5.04 -7.34 9.77
N SER A 326 -5.90 -8.34 9.95
CA SER A 326 -6.88 -8.38 11.03
C SER A 326 -6.78 -9.70 11.79
N VAL A 327 -6.84 -9.65 13.12
CA VAL A 327 -6.74 -10.81 14.03
C VAL A 327 -7.94 -10.82 14.95
N TRP A 328 -8.67 -11.94 14.97
CA TRP A 328 -9.88 -12.12 15.78
C TRP A 328 -9.69 -13.25 16.78
N SER A 329 -9.76 -12.90 18.07
CA SER A 329 -9.64 -13.82 19.21
C SER A 329 -10.09 -13.09 20.48
N GLU A 330 -10.87 -13.74 21.34
CA GLU A 330 -11.22 -13.18 22.66
C GLU A 330 -10.06 -13.33 23.67
N ASN A 331 -9.05 -14.15 23.37
CA ASN A 331 -7.84 -14.26 24.16
C ASN A 331 -6.81 -13.20 23.75
N ILE A 332 -6.66 -12.20 24.61
CA ILE A 332 -5.70 -11.11 24.40
C ILE A 332 -4.25 -11.58 24.24
N ASN A 333 -3.85 -12.66 24.92
CA ASN A 333 -2.49 -13.19 24.80
C ASN A 333 -2.26 -13.75 23.39
N GLN A 334 -3.25 -14.45 22.83
CA GLN A 334 -3.17 -14.98 21.48
C GLN A 334 -3.12 -13.84 20.44
N ALA A 335 -4.02 -12.87 20.56
CA ALA A 335 -4.07 -11.73 19.66
C ALA A 335 -2.74 -10.92 19.67
N LEU A 336 -2.26 -10.55 20.86
CA LEU A 336 -1.00 -9.80 21.01
C LEU A 336 0.26 -10.62 20.74
N HIS A 337 0.18 -11.96 20.79
CA HIS A 337 1.27 -12.84 20.38
C HIS A 337 1.39 -12.94 18.86
N VAL A 338 0.25 -12.97 18.15
CA VAL A 338 0.19 -13.10 16.70
C VAL A 338 0.47 -11.77 16.00
N ALA A 339 -0.15 -10.68 16.46
CA ALA A 339 -0.06 -9.37 15.83
C ALA A 339 1.37 -8.91 15.44
N PRO A 340 2.39 -8.92 16.34
CA PRO A 340 3.74 -8.48 16.01
C PRO A 340 4.51 -9.43 15.08
N LYS A 341 4.03 -10.67 14.90
CA LYS A 341 4.63 -11.65 13.97
C LYS A 341 4.16 -11.42 12.53
N LEU A 342 3.06 -10.70 12.33
CA LEU A 342 2.52 -10.39 11.00
C LEU A 342 3.37 -9.30 10.32
N LYS A 343 3.76 -9.56 9.08
CA LYS A 343 4.54 -8.63 8.26
C LYS A 343 3.61 -7.68 7.52
N ALA A 344 2.95 -6.81 8.28
CA ALA A 344 2.00 -5.81 7.80
C ALA A 344 2.32 -4.43 8.38
N GLY A 345 1.90 -3.40 7.66
CA GLY A 345 1.94 -2.00 8.10
C GLY A 345 1.02 -1.69 9.27
N VAL A 346 -0.18 -2.27 9.22
CA VAL A 346 -1.23 -2.09 10.21
C VAL A 346 -1.81 -3.44 10.59
N VAL A 347 -2.02 -3.67 11.89
CA VAL A 347 -2.69 -4.86 12.40
C VAL A 347 -3.84 -4.43 13.30
N TRP A 348 -5.05 -4.85 12.95
CA TRP A 348 -6.25 -4.62 13.75
C TRP A 348 -6.58 -5.87 14.58
N ILE A 349 -6.94 -5.68 15.85
CA ILE A 349 -7.37 -6.76 16.76
C ILE A 349 -8.86 -6.59 17.02
N ASN A 350 -9.63 -7.64 16.74
CA ASN A 350 -11.10 -7.70 16.88
C ASN A 350 -11.83 -6.54 16.15
N CYS A 351 -11.21 -6.02 15.10
CA CYS A 351 -11.78 -5.04 14.19
C CYS A 351 -11.02 -5.06 12.86
N THR A 352 -11.47 -4.25 11.90
CA THR A 352 -10.85 -4.09 10.58
C THR A 352 -11.20 -2.73 10.00
N ASN A 353 -10.43 -2.26 9.01
CA ASN A 353 -10.67 -1.01 8.29
C ASN A 353 -10.87 0.21 9.22
N GLN A 354 -10.17 0.24 10.36
CA GLN A 354 -10.19 1.38 11.28
C GLN A 354 -9.11 2.37 10.87
N PHE A 355 -9.54 3.57 10.48
CA PHE A 355 -8.67 4.66 10.02
C PHE A 355 -8.90 5.91 10.85
N ASP A 356 -7.83 6.59 11.21
CA ASP A 356 -7.88 7.94 11.74
C ASP A 356 -6.69 8.74 11.21
N ALA A 357 -6.89 10.05 11.05
CA ALA A 357 -5.84 10.94 10.54
C ALA A 357 -4.58 10.98 11.42
N SER A 358 -4.68 10.59 12.70
CA SER A 358 -3.56 10.56 13.65
C SER A 358 -2.74 9.28 13.64
N VAL A 359 -3.12 8.27 12.86
CA VAL A 359 -2.43 6.97 12.81
C VAL A 359 -1.76 6.79 11.46
N GLY A 360 -0.44 6.60 11.46
CA GLY A 360 0.32 6.33 10.24
C GLY A 360 -0.06 4.99 9.61
N PHE A 361 -0.58 5.03 8.38
CA PHE A 361 -0.88 3.88 7.54
C PHE A 361 0.17 3.74 6.45
N GLY A 362 0.64 2.52 6.15
CA GLY A 362 1.41 2.27 4.94
C GLY A 362 2.08 0.91 4.86
N GLY A 363 2.55 0.54 3.67
CA GLY A 363 3.00 -0.82 3.37
C GLY A 363 4.35 -1.28 3.94
N TYR A 364 4.54 -2.61 3.92
CA TYR A 364 5.81 -3.34 3.90
C TYR A 364 5.96 -4.09 2.56
N ARG A 365 7.18 -4.51 2.21
CA ARG A 365 7.48 -5.35 1.04
C ARG A 365 6.96 -4.70 -0.26
N GLU A 366 6.24 -5.45 -1.09
CA GLU A 366 5.70 -4.96 -2.37
C GLU A 366 4.42 -4.12 -2.23
N SER A 367 3.93 -3.92 -0.99
CA SER A 367 2.88 -2.94 -0.71
C SER A 367 3.41 -1.51 -0.61
N GLY A 368 4.72 -1.30 -0.81
CA GLY A 368 5.33 0.03 -0.87
C GLY A 368 6.02 0.44 0.42
N TYR A 369 6.24 1.75 0.58
CA TYR A 369 7.02 2.34 1.67
C TYR A 369 6.69 3.83 1.87
N GLY A 370 6.93 4.27 3.11
CA GLY A 370 6.45 5.54 3.67
C GLY A 370 5.19 5.32 4.51
N ARG A 371 4.66 6.40 5.08
CA ARG A 371 3.43 6.39 5.89
C ARG A 371 2.59 7.61 5.58
N GLU A 372 1.27 7.45 5.59
CA GLU A 372 0.29 8.52 5.46
C GLU A 372 -0.53 8.63 6.76
N GLY A 373 -0.71 9.86 7.25
CA GLY A 373 -1.35 10.12 8.55
C GLY A 373 -0.37 10.12 9.74
N GLY A 374 -0.83 10.68 10.85
CA GLY A 374 -0.09 10.78 12.09
C GLY A 374 1.12 11.71 12.04
N HIS A 375 1.91 11.66 13.11
CA HIS A 375 3.17 12.37 13.21
C HIS A 375 4.20 11.79 12.23
N GLU A 376 4.15 10.48 12.00
CA GLU A 376 5.03 9.75 11.08
C GLU A 376 4.84 10.20 9.63
N GLY A 377 3.60 10.44 9.21
CA GLY A 377 3.28 10.90 7.85
C GLY A 377 3.76 12.32 7.56
N MET A 378 3.94 13.17 8.57
CA MET A 378 4.51 14.51 8.39
C MET A 378 5.97 14.45 7.91
N PHE A 379 6.77 13.50 8.39
CA PHE A 379 8.15 13.31 7.92
C PHE A 379 8.24 12.93 6.44
N GLU A 380 7.20 12.35 5.86
CA GLU A 380 7.18 12.06 4.43
C GLU A 380 7.14 13.33 3.57
N TYR A 381 6.73 14.47 4.14
CA TYR A 381 6.62 15.77 3.48
C TYR A 381 7.62 16.81 4.00
N LEU A 382 8.57 16.37 4.83
CA LEU A 382 9.60 17.20 5.44
C LEU A 382 11.00 16.64 5.15
N LYS A 383 11.98 17.54 5.01
CA LYS A 383 13.41 17.21 4.92
C LYS A 383 14.17 17.90 6.05
N PRO A 384 15.30 17.35 6.51
CA PRO A 384 16.18 18.07 7.42
C PRO A 384 16.60 19.42 6.83
N LYS A 385 16.68 20.45 7.68
CA LYS A 385 17.29 21.72 7.32
C LYS A 385 18.75 21.47 6.95
N GLU A 386 19.25 22.16 5.93
CA GLU A 386 20.65 22.02 5.54
C GLU A 386 21.54 22.53 6.67
N SER A 387 22.31 21.62 7.29
CA SER A 387 23.50 22.00 8.04
C SER A 387 24.60 22.34 7.03
N GLY A 388 25.38 23.40 7.26
CA GLY A 388 26.33 23.96 6.28
C GLY A 388 27.48 23.06 5.81
N ILE A 389 27.40 21.73 6.01
CA ILE A 389 28.36 20.73 5.53
C ILE A 389 27.78 20.06 4.29
N SER A 390 28.22 20.52 3.12
CA SER A 390 27.86 19.91 1.83
C SER A 390 28.47 18.51 1.68
N LYS A 391 27.69 17.52 1.22
CA LYS A 391 28.15 16.15 0.92
C LYS A 391 29.38 16.11 -0.01
N ASN A 392 29.59 17.14 -0.83
CA ASN A 392 30.74 17.23 -1.73
C ASN A 392 32.06 17.51 -1.00
N GLN A 393 32.03 17.99 0.26
CA GLN A 393 33.24 18.28 1.03
C GLN A 393 33.87 17.03 1.68
N ILE A 394 33.13 15.92 1.82
CA ILE A 394 33.62 14.70 2.52
C ILE A 394 34.32 13.71 1.56
N ARG A 395 34.27 13.93 0.24
CA ARG A 395 35.07 13.13 -0.70
C ARG A 395 36.53 13.56 -0.58
N ILE A 396 37.27 12.94 0.35
CA ILE A 396 38.73 12.91 0.32
C ILE A 396 39.10 12.32 -1.05
N SER A 397 39.50 13.18 -1.99
CA SER A 397 39.99 12.76 -3.30
C SER A 397 41.40 12.19 -3.10
N VAL A 398 41.48 10.93 -2.70
CA VAL A 398 42.77 10.21 -2.68
C VAL A 398 43.14 9.97 -4.14
N ALA A 399 44.28 10.51 -4.59
CA ALA A 399 44.81 10.22 -5.91
C ALA A 399 44.95 8.70 -6.07
N LYS A 400 44.51 8.14 -7.21
CA LYS A 400 44.70 6.71 -7.49
C LYS A 400 46.21 6.43 -7.64
N VAL A 401 46.85 5.98 -6.56
CA VAL A 401 48.24 5.55 -6.58
C VAL A 401 48.30 4.18 -7.28
N LYS A 402 49.09 4.08 -8.35
CA LYS A 402 49.35 2.80 -9.03
C LYS A 402 50.47 2.07 -8.30
N ALA A 403 50.36 0.75 -8.16
CA ALA A 403 51.39 -0.09 -7.56
C ALA A 403 52.73 0.09 -8.29
N SER A 404 53.82 0.39 -7.56
CA SER A 404 55.16 0.38 -8.13
C SER A 404 55.67 -1.06 -8.16
N ALA A 405 55.57 -1.72 -9.33
CA ALA A 405 56.02 -3.09 -9.61
C ALA A 405 55.36 -4.20 -8.76
N THR A 406 54.79 -5.20 -9.45
CA THR A 406 54.19 -6.43 -8.90
C THR A 406 55.25 -7.30 -8.22
N THR A 407 55.52 -7.03 -6.95
CA THR A 407 56.21 -7.98 -6.06
C THR A 407 55.16 -8.79 -5.31
N ALA A 408 55.23 -10.12 -5.39
CA ALA A 408 54.36 -11.00 -4.62
C ALA A 408 54.56 -10.75 -3.11
N LEU A 409 53.50 -10.85 -2.32
CA LEU A 409 53.60 -10.74 -0.87
C LEU A 409 54.52 -11.84 -0.32
N SER A 410 55.55 -11.44 0.44
CA SER A 410 56.44 -12.37 1.14
C SER A 410 55.87 -12.90 2.47
N LEU A 411 54.76 -12.30 2.94
CA LEU A 411 54.04 -12.64 4.17
C LEU A 411 52.55 -12.77 3.85
N ASP A 412 51.83 -13.69 4.52
CA ASP A 412 50.38 -13.77 4.43
C ASP A 412 49.74 -12.50 5.03
N ARG A 413 49.42 -11.57 4.15
CA ARG A 413 48.72 -10.30 4.44
C ARG A 413 47.45 -10.20 3.60
N THR A 414 46.83 -11.35 3.30
CA THR A 414 45.62 -11.43 2.49
C THR A 414 44.39 -11.52 3.39
N ALA A 415 43.71 -10.39 3.55
CA ALA A 415 42.47 -10.30 4.30
C ALA A 415 41.34 -11.06 3.59
N LYS A 416 40.49 -11.71 4.38
CA LYS A 416 39.33 -12.48 3.94
C LYS A 416 38.05 -11.66 4.10
N LEU A 417 36.96 -12.13 3.51
CA LEU A 417 35.62 -11.61 3.79
C LEU A 417 35.16 -12.05 5.19
N TYR A 418 34.13 -11.41 5.74
CA TYR A 418 33.51 -11.81 7.00
C TYR A 418 32.03 -12.13 6.77
N ILE A 419 31.69 -13.42 6.79
CA ILE A 419 30.37 -13.93 6.42
C ILE A 419 29.95 -14.98 7.44
N GLY A 420 28.73 -14.86 7.98
CA GLY A 420 28.18 -15.82 8.93
C GLY A 420 29.00 -15.97 10.22
N GLY A 421 29.54 -14.88 10.75
CA GLY A 421 30.29 -14.88 12.01
C GLY A 421 31.72 -15.43 11.91
N LYS A 422 32.25 -15.62 10.70
CA LYS A 422 33.61 -16.15 10.48
C LYS A 422 34.27 -15.53 9.26
N GLN A 423 35.59 -15.68 9.18
CA GLN A 423 36.31 -15.36 7.96
C GLN A 423 35.96 -16.34 6.82
N ALA A 424 35.74 -15.81 5.62
CA ALA A 424 35.41 -16.56 4.42
C ALA A 424 36.32 -16.12 3.26
N ARG A 425 36.85 -17.09 2.50
CA ARG A 425 37.55 -16.77 1.25
C ARG A 425 36.53 -16.22 0.25
N PRO A 426 36.91 -15.24 -0.59
CA PRO A 426 36.03 -14.80 -1.67
C PRO A 426 35.76 -15.97 -2.62
N ASP A 427 34.52 -16.13 -3.05
CA ASP A 427 34.10 -17.17 -3.98
C ASP A 427 34.82 -17.08 -5.33
N SER A 428 35.20 -15.86 -5.74
CA SER A 428 36.00 -15.61 -6.95
C SER A 428 37.37 -16.29 -6.93
N GLY A 429 37.90 -16.58 -5.73
CA GLY A 429 39.28 -17.05 -5.54
C GLY A 429 40.34 -15.96 -5.72
N TYR A 430 39.95 -14.73 -6.09
CA TYR A 430 40.87 -13.62 -6.34
C TYR A 430 40.98 -12.67 -5.15
N SER A 431 42.08 -11.93 -5.12
CA SER A 431 42.31 -10.83 -4.19
C SER A 431 42.70 -9.56 -4.94
N LEU A 432 42.38 -8.41 -4.37
CA LEU A 432 42.77 -7.09 -4.85
C LEU A 432 43.94 -6.57 -4.04
N ASN A 433 44.92 -5.99 -4.72
CA ASN A 433 46.06 -5.34 -4.07
C ASN A 433 45.64 -4.03 -3.40
N VAL A 434 46.08 -3.85 -2.16
CA VAL A 434 45.99 -2.58 -1.42
C VAL A 434 47.38 -1.97 -1.38
N VAL A 435 47.51 -0.72 -1.82
CA VAL A 435 48.80 0.01 -1.86
C VAL A 435 48.82 1.16 -0.87
N ASN A 436 49.99 1.45 -0.33
CA ASN A 436 50.26 2.63 0.48
C ASN A 436 50.30 3.88 -0.42
N ALA A 437 50.30 5.07 0.21
CA ALA A 437 50.37 6.36 -0.49
C ALA A 437 51.64 6.53 -1.35
N ASP A 438 52.73 5.83 -1.00
CA ASP A 438 53.99 5.80 -1.75
C ASP A 438 54.00 4.78 -2.91
N GLY A 439 52.91 4.01 -3.08
CA GLY A 439 52.76 2.99 -4.12
C GLY A 439 53.28 1.60 -3.76
N SER A 440 53.83 1.41 -2.55
CA SER A 440 54.24 0.10 -2.05
C SER A 440 53.05 -0.80 -1.70
N LEU A 441 53.20 -2.12 -1.84
CA LEU A 441 52.13 -3.09 -1.56
C LEU A 441 51.91 -3.27 -0.05
N ALA A 442 50.76 -2.82 0.44
CA ALA A 442 50.36 -2.90 1.84
C ALA A 442 49.82 -4.30 2.20
N GLY A 443 49.07 -4.91 1.29
CA GLY A 443 48.44 -6.22 1.49
C GLY A 443 47.44 -6.54 0.38
N GLU A 444 46.61 -7.53 0.62
CA GLU A 444 45.57 -7.97 -0.30
C GLU A 444 44.22 -8.07 0.43
N ILE A 445 43.13 -7.81 -0.29
CA ILE A 445 41.75 -8.00 0.21
C ILE A 445 40.98 -8.93 -0.71
N GLY A 446 40.09 -9.76 -0.17
CA GLY A 446 39.28 -10.66 -0.99
C GLY A 446 38.40 -9.92 -2.01
N ASP A 447 38.44 -10.36 -3.27
CA ASP A 447 37.62 -9.79 -4.34
C ASP A 447 36.23 -10.43 -4.35
N GLY A 448 35.33 -9.89 -3.54
CA GLY A 448 33.99 -10.44 -3.34
C GLY A 448 33.10 -10.32 -4.59
N ASN A 449 32.29 -11.33 -4.85
CA ASN A 449 31.39 -11.37 -6.01
C ASN A 449 29.91 -11.54 -5.61
N ARG A 450 29.04 -11.71 -6.61
CA ARG A 450 27.59 -11.93 -6.39
C ARG A 450 27.29 -13.17 -5.54
N LYS A 451 28.12 -14.21 -5.58
CA LYS A 451 27.97 -15.42 -4.76
C LYS A 451 28.36 -15.17 -3.31
N ASP A 452 29.37 -14.34 -3.04
CA ASP A 452 29.67 -13.90 -1.67
C ASP A 452 28.53 -13.09 -1.06
N ILE A 453 27.94 -12.16 -1.84
CA ILE A 453 26.74 -11.44 -1.42
C ILE A 453 25.59 -12.41 -1.12
N ARG A 454 25.37 -13.42 -1.98
CA ARG A 454 24.35 -14.46 -1.74
C ARG A 454 24.63 -15.29 -0.49
N ASN A 455 25.90 -15.54 -0.14
CA ASN A 455 26.24 -16.28 1.07
C ASN A 455 26.08 -15.42 2.33
N ALA A 456 26.14 -14.09 2.19
CA ALA A 456 25.97 -13.14 3.28
C ALA A 456 24.50 -12.81 3.59
N VAL A 457 23.64 -12.83 2.57
CA VAL A 457 22.17 -12.81 2.70
C VAL A 457 21.69 -14.16 3.22
#